data_AF-A0A7X9PDU7-F1
#
_entry.id   AF-A0A7X9PDU7-F1
#
_cell.length_a   1.000
_cell.length_b   1.000
_cell.length_c   1.000
_cell.angle_alpha   90.00
_cell.angle_beta   90.00
_cell.angle_gamma   90.00
#
_symmetry.space_group_name_H-M   'P 1'
#
loop_
_entity.id
_entity.type
_entity.pdbx_description
1 polymer ?
#
loop_
_entity_poly.entity_id
_entity_poly.type
_entity_poly.pdbx_seq_one_letter_code
_entity_poly.pdbx_strand_id
1 'polypeptide(L)'
;MNFRKLRGMLRLFRPDLSVASGVCVLTGQLLALGRLPSVRAMGLGFLSIFMLAGTALVLNDYFDLEVDRVNAPERPLPSGAVRPAEALLLTGIATLLGLGAAWLLNG
;
A
#
# COMPACT_ATOMS: atom_id res chain seq x y z
N MET A 1 19.52 -0.68 -6.35
CA MET A 1 18.91 0.04 -5.21
C MET A 1 19.65 -0.37 -3.93
N ASN A 2 20.07 0.57 -3.08
CA ASN A 2 20.78 0.23 -1.83
C ASN A 2 19.80 -0.42 -0.82
N PHE A 3 20.26 -1.40 -0.06
CA PHE A 3 19.48 -2.13 0.96
C PHE A 3 18.78 -1.20 1.96
N ARG A 4 19.44 -0.11 2.38
CA ARG A 4 18.84 0.90 3.27
C ARG A 4 17.58 1.54 2.69
N LYS A 5 17.60 1.85 1.40
CA LYS A 5 16.48 2.46 0.68
C LYS A 5 15.33 1.48 0.48
N LEU A 6 15.63 0.25 0.07
CA LEU A 6 14.61 -0.79 -0.07
C LEU A 6 13.87 -1.04 1.25
N ARG A 7 14.62 -1.15 2.35
CA ARG A 7 14.04 -1.28 3.70
C ARG A 7 13.21 -0.06 4.09
N GLY A 8 13.64 1.14 3.72
CA GLY A 8 12.89 2.39 3.93
C GLY A 8 11.56 2.39 3.19
N MET A 9 11.56 2.00 1.91
CA MET A 9 10.34 1.89 1.10
C MET A 9 9.37 0.85 1.67
N LEU A 10 9.87 -0.31 2.09
CA LEU A 10 9.04 -1.32 2.75
C LEU A 10 8.46 -0.81 4.07
N ARG A 11 9.23 -0.06 4.86
CA ARG A 11 8.72 0.55 6.10
C ARG A 11 7.63 1.59 5.84
N LEU A 12 7.73 2.39 4.78
CA LEU A 12 6.68 3.34 4.39
C LEU A 12 5.41 2.62 3.93
N PHE A 13 5.56 1.56 3.15
CA PHE A 13 4.42 0.82 2.61
C PHE A 13 3.66 -0.01 3.67
N ARG A 14 4.31 -0.33 4.79
CA ARG A 14 3.74 -1.10 5.93
C ARG A 14 2.98 -2.35 5.44
N PRO A 15 3.68 -3.36 4.89
CA PRO A 15 3.06 -4.53 4.26
C PRO A 15 2.15 -5.30 5.21
N ASP A 16 2.51 -5.33 6.49
CA ASP A 16 1.73 -5.92 7.58
C ASP A 16 0.32 -5.33 7.69
N LEU A 17 0.18 -3.99 7.71
CA LEU A 17 -1.12 -3.31 7.72
C LEU A 17 -1.86 -3.46 6.39
N SER A 18 -1.12 -3.47 5.29
CA SER A 18 -1.69 -3.65 3.95
C SER A 18 -2.23 -5.07 3.75
N VAL A 19 -1.57 -6.10 4.29
CA VAL A 19 -2.07 -7.49 4.30
C VAL A 19 -3.36 -7.58 5.09
N ALA A 20 -3.44 -6.96 6.27
CA ALA A 20 -4.66 -6.95 7.07
C ALA A 20 -5.85 -6.36 6.27
N SER A 21 -5.63 -5.25 5.56
CA SER A 21 -6.62 -4.64 4.68
C SER A 21 -7.06 -5.57 3.54
N GLY A 22 -6.11 -6.28 2.91
CA GLY A 22 -6.40 -7.28 1.89
C GLY A 22 -7.22 -8.46 2.42
N VAL A 23 -6.94 -8.93 3.63
CA VAL A 23 -7.72 -10.00 4.28
C VAL A 23 -9.16 -9.54 4.56
N CYS A 24 -9.36 -8.30 5.03
CA CYS A 24 -10.70 -7.74 5.23
C CYS A 24 -11.54 -7.77 3.95
N VAL A 25 -10.93 -7.59 2.79
CA VAL A 25 -11.62 -7.63 1.49
C VAL A 25 -12.05 -9.03 1.13
N LEU A 26 -11.25 -10.05 1.43
CA LEU A 26 -11.66 -11.44 1.23
C LEU A 26 -12.91 -11.77 2.05
N THR A 27 -12.96 -11.30 3.30
CA THR A 27 -14.15 -11.41 4.15
C THR A 27 -15.33 -10.65 3.55
N GLY A 28 -15.12 -9.41 3.09
CA GLY A 28 -16.15 -8.61 2.43
C GLY A 28 -16.72 -9.28 1.18
N GLN A 29 -15.86 -9.89 0.35
CA GLN A 29 -16.28 -10.64 -0.84
C GLN A 29 -17.13 -11.86 -0.47
N LEU A 30 -16.73 -12.63 0.54
CA LEU A 30 -17.47 -13.79 1.02
C LEU A 30 -18.87 -13.38 1.53
N LEU A 31 -18.94 -12.31 2.33
CA LEU A 31 -20.19 -11.80 2.87
C LEU A 31 -21.11 -11.25 1.76
N ALA A 32 -20.56 -10.49 0.81
CA ALA A 32 -21.33 -9.89 -0.27
C ALA A 32 -21.89 -10.93 -1.25
N LEU A 33 -21.17 -12.02 -1.51
CA LEU A 33 -21.60 -13.07 -2.44
C LEU A 33 -22.42 -14.18 -1.77
N GLY A 34 -22.35 -14.33 -0.45
CA GLY A 34 -22.96 -15.45 0.29
C GLY A 34 -22.33 -16.81 -0.02
N ARG A 35 -21.19 -16.83 -0.73
CA ARG A 35 -20.45 -18.02 -1.14
C ARG A 35 -18.99 -17.67 -1.37
N LEU A 36 -18.13 -18.70 -1.44
CA LEU A 36 -16.72 -18.50 -1.76
C LEU A 36 -16.58 -17.83 -3.15
N PRO A 37 -15.88 -16.70 -3.24
CA PRO A 37 -15.57 -16.09 -4.54
C PRO A 37 -14.62 -17.00 -5.33
N SER A 38 -14.51 -16.77 -6.64
CA SER A 38 -13.51 -17.49 -7.45
C SER A 38 -12.10 -17.11 -6.99
N VAL A 39 -11.13 -18.02 -7.16
CA VAL A 39 -9.71 -17.76 -6.83
C VAL A 39 -9.20 -16.51 -7.52
N ARG A 40 -9.62 -16.27 -8.78
CA ARG A 40 -9.32 -15.02 -9.52
C ARG A 40 -9.88 -13.80 -8.80
N ALA A 41 -11.15 -13.82 -8.39
CA ALA A 41 -11.77 -12.68 -7.71
C ALA A 41 -11.13 -12.40 -6.35
N MET A 42 -10.80 -13.43 -5.58
CA MET A 42 -10.07 -13.32 -4.32
C MET A 42 -8.70 -12.69 -4.52
N GLY A 43 -7.92 -13.21 -5.47
CA GLY A 43 -6.57 -12.71 -5.75
C GLY A 43 -6.56 -11.26 -6.22
N LEU A 44 -7.46 -10.89 -7.15
CA LEU A 44 -7.54 -9.53 -7.67
C LEU A 44 -8.08 -8.54 -6.64
N GLY A 45 -9.09 -8.92 -5.86
CA GLY A 45 -9.63 -8.09 -4.77
C GLY A 45 -8.59 -7.83 -3.68
N PHE A 46 -7.89 -8.88 -3.25
CA PHE A 46 -6.78 -8.77 -2.28
C PHE A 46 -5.68 -7.86 -2.81
N LEU A 47 -5.19 -8.12 -4.03
CA LEU A 47 -4.09 -7.35 -4.63
C LEU A 47 -4.47 -5.87 -4.78
N SER A 48 -5.70 -5.60 -5.22
CA SER A 48 -6.19 -4.24 -5.39
C SER A 48 -6.09 -3.44 -4.08
N ILE A 49 -6.68 -3.97 -3.02
CA ILE A 49 -6.76 -3.24 -1.75
C ILE A 49 -5.44 -3.27 -0.99
N PHE A 50 -4.64 -4.34 -1.09
CA PHE A 50 -3.28 -4.35 -0.58
C PHE A 50 -2.45 -3.20 -1.13
N MET A 51 -2.51 -2.97 -2.46
CA MET A 51 -1.76 -1.90 -3.10
C MET A 51 -2.29 -0.50 -2.75
N LEU A 52 -3.61 -0.32 -2.72
CA LEU A 52 -4.23 0.96 -2.40
C LEU A 52 -4.09 1.33 -0.92
N ALA A 53 -4.14 0.35 -0.01
CA ALA A 53 -3.89 0.58 1.42
C ALA A 53 -2.45 1.05 1.66
N GLY A 54 -1.47 0.37 1.07
CA GLY A 54 -0.06 0.80 1.18
C GLY A 54 0.18 2.19 0.57
N THR A 55 -0.52 2.52 -0.52
CA THR A 55 -0.51 3.87 -1.11
C THR A 55 -0.99 4.93 -0.11
N ALA A 56 -2.13 4.70 0.55
CA ALA A 56 -2.67 5.62 1.54
C ALA A 56 -1.70 5.83 2.72
N LEU A 57 -1.04 4.76 3.18
CA LEU A 57 -0.03 4.84 4.25
C LEU A 57 1.19 5.65 3.82
N VAL A 58 1.74 5.39 2.63
CA VAL A 58 2.88 6.15 2.09
C VAL A 58 2.53 7.63 1.92
N LEU A 59 1.32 7.94 1.45
CA LEU A 59 0.86 9.33 1.30
C LEU A 59 0.70 10.03 2.64
N ASN A 60 0.21 9.36 3.68
CA ASN A 60 0.14 9.93 5.02
C ASN A 60 1.54 10.33 5.50
N ASP A 61 2.52 9.42 5.42
CA ASP A 61 3.92 9.72 5.76
C ASP A 61 4.50 10.86 4.88
N TYR A 62 4.07 10.99 3.62
CA TYR A 62 4.49 12.06 2.72
C TYR A 62 3.97 13.43 3.16
N PHE A 63 2.66 13.55 3.45
CA PHE A 63 2.05 14.81 3.87
C PHE A 63 2.48 15.21 5.27
N ASP A 64 2.76 14.25 6.15
CA ASP A 64 3.23 14.49 7.51
C ASP A 64 4.73 14.79 7.58
N LEU A 65 5.47 14.85 6.46
CA LEU A 65 6.93 15.00 6.45
C LEU A 65 7.44 16.15 7.33
N GLU A 66 6.81 17.32 7.29
CA GLU A 66 7.27 18.47 8.09
C GLU A 66 7.03 18.26 9.60
N VAL A 67 5.91 17.63 9.95
CA VAL A 67 5.56 17.27 11.33
C VAL A 67 6.50 16.17 11.84
N ASP A 68 6.74 15.15 11.03
CA ASP A 68 7.59 14.02 11.34
C ASP A 68 9.08 14.40 11.44
N ARG A 69 9.53 15.46 10.77
CA ARG A 69 10.90 15.99 10.98
C ARG A 69 11.15 16.42 12.43
N VAL A 70 10.11 16.86 13.13
CA VAL A 70 10.21 17.27 14.54
C VAL A 70 9.88 16.09 15.47
N ASN A 71 8.80 15.36 15.17
CA ASN A 71 8.25 14.36 16.10
C ASN A 71 8.84 12.96 15.93
N ALA A 72 9.31 12.59 14.75
CA ALA A 72 9.78 11.25 14.41
C ALA A 72 10.91 11.28 13.35
N PRO A 73 12.03 11.96 13.63
CA PRO A 73 13.09 12.22 12.65
C PRO A 73 13.75 10.93 12.11
N GLU A 74 13.60 9.80 12.80
CA GLU A 74 14.09 8.48 12.40
C GLU A 74 13.24 7.81 11.31
N ARG A 75 12.04 8.32 11.02
CA ARG A 75 11.17 7.76 9.96
C ARG A 75 11.85 7.84 8.58
N PRO A 76 11.48 6.98 7.62
CA PRO A 76 12.22 6.85 6.36
C PRO A 76 12.30 8.13 5.53
N LEU A 77 11.25 8.94 5.53
CA LEU A 77 11.20 10.22 4.81
C LEU A 77 12.01 11.34 5.50
N PRO A 78 11.77 11.69 6.78
CA PRO A 78 12.52 12.76 7.45
C PRO A 78 14.01 12.42 7.62
N SER A 79 14.36 11.15 7.84
CA SER A 79 15.77 10.71 7.93
C SER A 79 16.53 10.73 6.60
N GLY A 80 15.84 11.00 5.49
CA GLY A 80 16.42 10.99 4.15
C GLY A 80 16.73 9.59 3.61
N ALA A 81 16.31 8.52 4.29
CA ALA A 81 16.49 7.15 3.80
C ALA A 81 15.67 6.87 2.52
N VAL A 82 14.55 7.57 2.35
CA VAL A 82 13.72 7.61 1.13
C VAL A 82 13.47 9.08 0.78
N ARG A 83 13.62 9.45 -0.48
CA ARG A 83 13.33 10.82 -0.94
C ARG A 83 11.82 11.00 -1.14
N PRO A 84 11.25 12.21 -0.93
CA PRO A 84 9.84 12.47 -1.18
C PRO A 84 9.38 12.07 -2.59
N ALA A 85 10.18 12.36 -3.62
CA ALA A 85 9.89 11.95 -5.00
C ALA A 85 9.84 10.42 -5.20
N GLU A 86 10.60 9.66 -4.41
CA GLU A 86 10.60 8.20 -4.45
C GLU A 86 9.37 7.61 -3.78
N ALA A 87 8.87 8.24 -2.72
CA ALA A 87 7.60 7.89 -2.10
C ALA A 87 6.42 8.17 -3.06
N LEU A 88 6.45 9.29 -3.80
CA LEU A 88 5.46 9.57 -4.83
C LEU A 88 5.51 8.57 -5.99
N LEU A 89 6.72 8.16 -6.41
CA LEU A 89 6.86 7.12 -7.44
C LEU A 89 6.27 5.79 -6.96
N LEU A 90 6.57 5.38 -5.72
CA LEU A 90 5.99 4.17 -5.12
C LEU A 90 4.47 4.25 -5.07
N THR A 91 3.93 5.41 -4.65
CA THR A 91 2.49 5.71 -4.62
C THR A 91 1.87 5.54 -6.02
N GLY A 92 2.48 6.13 -7.05
CA GLY A 92 1.97 6.05 -8.42
C GLY A 92 1.97 4.60 -8.95
N ILE A 93 3.07 3.86 -8.75
CA ILE A 93 3.16 2.45 -9.18
C ILE A 93 2.13 1.59 -8.43
N ALA A 94 2.04 1.71 -7.11
CA ALA A 94 1.09 0.94 -6.31
C ALA A 94 -0.36 1.29 -6.68
N THR A 95 -0.67 2.56 -6.91
CA THR A 95 -1.99 2.99 -7.38
C THR A 95 -2.34 2.35 -8.71
N LEU A 96 -1.44 2.39 -9.71
CA LEU A 96 -1.67 1.78 -11.01
C LEU A 96 -1.88 0.26 -10.91
N LEU A 97 -1.11 -0.44 -10.07
CA LEU A 97 -1.30 -1.87 -9.83
C LEU A 97 -2.63 -2.16 -9.14
N GLY A 98 -2.99 -1.36 -8.13
CA GLY A 98 -4.24 -1.51 -7.38
C GLY A 98 -5.48 -1.29 -8.24
N LEU A 99 -5.47 -0.23 -9.05
CA LEU A 99 -6.54 0.08 -10.01
C LEU A 99 -6.57 -0.91 -11.17
N GLY A 100 -5.41 -1.36 -11.66
CA GLY A 100 -5.33 -2.40 -12.69
C GLY A 100 -5.94 -3.72 -12.21
N ALA A 101 -5.67 -4.12 -10.97
CA ALA A 101 -6.29 -5.29 -10.36
C ALA A 101 -7.81 -5.13 -10.20
N ALA A 102 -8.28 -3.95 -9.79
CA ALA A 102 -9.71 -3.64 -9.70
C ALA A 102 -10.40 -3.66 -11.07
N TRP A 103 -9.73 -3.14 -12.10
CA TRP A 103 -10.23 -3.17 -13.48
C TRP A 103 -10.41 -4.61 -13.97
N LEU A 104 -9.40 -5.46 -13.77
CA LEU A 104 -9.44 -6.89 -14.17
C LEU A 104 -10.44 -7.74 -13.35
N LEU A 105 -10.93 -7.23 -12.22
CA LEU A 105 -11.93 -7.89 -11.40
C LEU A 105 -13.34 -7.78 -12.00
N ASN A 106 -13.64 -6.63 -12.63
CA ASN A 106 -14.96 -6.33 -13.21
C ASN A 106 -14.98 -6.36 -14.74
N GLY A 107 -13.80 -6.35 -15.38
CA GLY A 107 -13.64 -6.46 -16.84
C GLY A 107 -13.52 -7.89 -17.35
#